data_AF-A0A0L8HVY8-F1
#
_entry.id   AF-A0A0L8HVY8-F1
#
_cell.length_a   1.000
_cell.length_b   1.000
_cell.length_c   1.000
_cell.angle_alpha   90.00
_cell.angle_beta   90.00
_cell.angle_gamma   90.00
#
_symmetry.space_group_name_H-M   'P 1'
#
loop_
_entity.id
_entity.type
_entity.pdbx_description
1 polymer ?
#
loop_
_entity_poly.entity_id
_entity_poly.type
_entity_poly.pdbx_seq_one_letter_code
_entity_poly.pdbx_strand_id
1 'polypeptide(L)'
;KVVLTMEEVEDPCLSDQDFTKQLEKCVCILKKAGTDNEKLAALMMVTKLIKADKCNLQAQKILFDAIGFKFLVRLLRTAKVPEGCNNYIYKSLSLTILSSFSGLQEVKEDPRMLTSVPLILDVLVSCLNIEQTQDDNELTEGEFKSMIDSCYDCLTAVCMTDKGRTVLIDSRSVSQLCTCYIHATY
;
A
#
# COMPACT_ATOMS: atom_id res chain seq x y z
N LYS A 1 29.76 37.07 14.60
CA LYS A 1 29.31 35.69 14.90
C LYS A 1 28.07 35.46 14.04
N VAL A 2 28.19 34.51 13.12
CA VAL A 2 27.32 34.32 11.95
C VAL A 2 25.91 33.92 12.38
N VAL A 3 24.90 34.66 11.93
CA VAL A 3 23.51 34.21 11.93
C VAL A 3 23.34 33.39 10.66
N LEU A 4 23.26 32.06 10.81
CA LEU A 4 22.87 31.17 9.73
C LEU A 4 21.36 31.31 9.55
N THR A 5 20.94 32.11 8.57
CA THR A 5 19.58 32.04 8.05
C THR A 5 19.48 30.72 7.28
N MET A 6 18.75 29.77 7.86
CA MET A 6 18.27 28.60 7.14
C MET A 6 17.36 29.12 6.03
N GLU A 7 17.83 29.07 4.78
CA GLU A 7 16.95 29.15 3.62
C GLU A 7 15.98 27.97 3.73
N GLU A 8 14.72 28.28 4.00
CA GLU A 8 13.63 27.38 3.67
C GLU A 8 13.72 27.13 2.17
N VAL A 9 14.11 25.91 1.80
CA VAL A 9 13.98 25.41 0.43
C VAL A 9 12.48 25.27 0.20
N GLU A 10 11.84 26.35 -0.29
CA GLU A 10 10.48 26.30 -0.80
C GLU A 10 10.45 25.26 -1.92
N ASP A 11 9.81 24.13 -1.64
CA ASP A 11 9.46 23.13 -2.63
C ASP A 11 8.63 23.84 -3.71
N PRO A 12 9.07 23.91 -4.98
CA PRO A 12 8.34 24.65 -5.99
C PRO A 12 7.02 23.93 -6.23
N CYS A 13 5.94 24.49 -5.69
CA CYS A 13 4.58 24.04 -5.92
C CYS A 13 4.36 23.84 -7.43
N LEU A 14 4.29 22.58 -7.88
CA LEU A 14 4.03 22.25 -9.28
C LEU A 14 2.80 23.03 -9.76
N SER A 15 2.82 23.65 -10.94
CA SER A 15 1.60 24.25 -11.49
C SER A 15 0.51 23.17 -11.70
N ASP A 16 -0.77 23.53 -11.66
CA ASP A 16 -1.87 22.56 -11.87
C ASP A 16 -1.76 21.87 -13.24
N GLN A 17 -1.25 22.60 -14.22
CA GLN A 17 -1.02 22.10 -15.57
C GLN A 17 0.12 21.08 -15.61
N ASP A 18 1.17 21.27 -14.82
CA ASP A 18 2.29 20.34 -14.76
C ASP A 18 1.92 19.05 -14.01
N PHE A 19 1.15 19.16 -12.93
CA PHE A 19 0.62 17.97 -12.24
C PHE A 19 -0.25 17.14 -13.17
N THR A 20 -1.18 17.77 -13.90
CA THR A 20 -2.07 17.08 -14.84
C THR A 20 -1.28 16.35 -15.93
N LYS A 21 -0.27 17.00 -16.53
CA LYS A 21 0.63 16.36 -17.51
C LYS A 21 1.39 15.16 -16.92
N GLN A 22 1.87 15.27 -15.69
CA GLN A 22 2.56 14.17 -15.02
C GLN A 22 1.61 13.01 -14.70
N LEU A 23 0.39 13.30 -14.26
CA LEU A 23 -0.66 12.30 -14.04
C LEU A 23 -0.98 11.55 -15.33
N GLU A 24 -1.24 12.26 -16.43
CA GLU A 24 -1.51 11.67 -17.75
C GLU A 24 -0.36 10.80 -18.25
N LYS A 25 0.88 11.29 -18.09
CA LYS A 25 2.09 10.53 -18.44
C LYS A 25 2.19 9.26 -17.60
N CYS A 26 1.95 9.33 -16.29
CA CYS A 26 1.98 8.18 -15.40
C CYS A 26 0.94 7.12 -15.80
N VAL A 27 -0.30 7.56 -16.04
CA VAL A 27 -1.39 6.69 -16.51
C VAL A 27 -1.04 6.01 -17.84
N CYS A 28 -0.44 6.76 -18.78
CA CYS A 28 0.00 6.23 -20.06
C CYS A 28 1.05 5.13 -19.89
N ILE A 29 2.05 5.35 -19.01
CA ILE A 29 3.08 4.34 -18.71
C ILE A 29 2.46 3.11 -18.07
N LEU A 30 1.60 3.27 -17.04
CA LEU A 30 0.94 2.17 -16.34
C LEU A 30 0.09 1.30 -17.28
N LYS A 31 -0.64 1.94 -18.21
CA LYS A 31 -1.48 1.23 -19.19
C LYS A 31 -0.66 0.53 -20.28
N LYS A 32 0.51 1.05 -20.62
CA LYS A 32 1.40 0.47 -21.65
C LYS A 32 2.33 -0.61 -21.11
N ALA A 33 2.55 -0.65 -19.79
CA ALA A 33 3.37 -1.68 -19.15
C ALA A 33 2.79 -3.08 -19.43
N GLY A 34 3.55 -3.89 -20.17
CA GLY A 34 3.19 -5.25 -20.55
C GLY A 34 3.68 -6.30 -19.55
N THR A 35 4.66 -5.95 -18.71
CA THR A 35 5.25 -6.83 -17.71
C THR A 35 5.07 -6.28 -16.28
N ASP A 36 5.14 -7.18 -15.29
CA ASP A 36 5.09 -6.76 -13.89
C ASP A 36 6.30 -5.86 -13.53
N ASN A 37 7.49 -6.10 -14.10
CA ASN A 37 8.67 -5.26 -13.88
C ASN A 37 8.46 -3.82 -14.38
N GLU A 38 7.86 -3.65 -15.55
CA GLU A 38 7.50 -2.33 -16.08
C GLU A 38 6.45 -1.64 -15.19
N LYS A 39 5.46 -2.39 -14.69
CA LYS A 39 4.48 -1.87 -13.72
C LYS A 39 5.14 -1.45 -12.41
N LEU A 40 6.05 -2.26 -11.86
CA LEU A 40 6.81 -1.95 -10.65
C LEU A 40 7.64 -0.67 -10.84
N ALA A 41 8.30 -0.51 -11.99
CA ALA A 41 9.01 0.74 -12.31
C ALA A 41 8.06 1.94 -12.39
N ALA A 42 6.89 1.78 -13.00
CA ALA A 42 5.88 2.84 -13.10
C ALA A 42 5.32 3.27 -11.73
N LEU A 43 5.25 2.34 -10.75
CA LEU A 43 4.80 2.66 -9.40
C LEU A 43 5.68 3.70 -8.69
N MET A 44 6.94 3.85 -9.07
CA MET A 44 7.80 4.93 -8.53
C MET A 44 7.27 6.32 -8.90
N MET A 45 6.62 6.47 -10.05
CA MET A 45 5.97 7.71 -10.43
C MET A 45 4.65 7.90 -9.68
N VAL A 46 3.94 6.81 -9.40
CA VAL A 46 2.70 6.82 -8.59
C VAL A 46 2.98 7.33 -7.18
N THR A 47 4.00 6.81 -6.49
CA THR A 47 4.31 7.21 -5.11
C THR A 47 4.67 8.70 -5.02
N LYS A 48 5.36 9.24 -6.03
CA LYS A 48 5.61 10.67 -6.15
C LYS A 48 4.33 11.49 -6.33
N LEU A 49 3.42 11.03 -7.19
CA LEU A 49 2.16 11.73 -7.46
C LEU A 49 1.21 11.71 -6.27
N ILE A 50 1.11 10.58 -5.54
CA ILE A 50 0.25 10.46 -4.34
C ILE A 50 0.69 11.43 -3.24
N LYS A 51 1.99 11.66 -3.09
CA LYS A 51 2.56 12.57 -2.08
C LYS A 51 2.48 14.05 -2.47
N ALA A 52 2.11 14.37 -3.71
CA ALA A 52 1.94 15.76 -4.12
C ALA A 52 0.64 16.33 -3.54
N ASP A 53 0.68 17.55 -3.00
CA ASP A 53 -0.49 18.23 -2.40
C ASP A 53 -1.70 18.34 -3.34
N LYS A 54 -1.44 18.26 -4.65
CA LYS A 54 -2.45 18.35 -5.71
C LYS A 54 -3.19 17.04 -6.01
N CYS A 55 -2.77 15.94 -5.39
CA CYS A 55 -3.37 14.63 -5.61
C CYS A 55 -4.67 14.46 -4.84
N ASN A 56 -5.77 14.91 -5.45
CA ASN A 56 -7.12 14.72 -4.92
C ASN A 56 -7.65 13.29 -5.16
N LEU A 57 -8.81 12.98 -4.58
CA LEU A 57 -9.46 11.66 -4.71
C LEU A 57 -9.74 11.26 -6.17
N GLN A 58 -10.04 12.23 -7.04
CA GLN A 58 -10.26 11.96 -8.47
C GLN A 58 -8.95 11.50 -9.15
N ALA A 59 -7.83 12.17 -8.88
CA ALA A 59 -6.52 11.78 -9.39
C ALA A 59 -6.09 10.41 -8.83
N GLN A 60 -6.35 10.17 -7.54
CA GLN A 60 -6.09 8.89 -6.91
C GLN A 60 -6.85 7.75 -7.59
N LYS A 61 -8.15 7.95 -7.86
CA LYS A 61 -8.97 6.99 -8.59
C LYS A 61 -8.41 6.68 -9.98
N ILE A 62 -8.04 7.71 -10.73
CA ILE A 62 -7.44 7.54 -12.07
C ILE A 62 -6.15 6.71 -12.02
N LEU A 63 -5.28 6.97 -11.03
CA LEU A 63 -4.06 6.20 -10.81
C LEU A 63 -4.38 4.75 -10.44
N PHE A 64 -5.30 4.54 -9.50
CA PHE A 64 -5.70 3.22 -9.05
C PHE A 64 -6.24 2.35 -10.20
N ASP A 65 -7.12 2.91 -11.02
CA ASP A 65 -7.67 2.25 -12.20
C ASP A 65 -6.57 1.89 -13.21
N ALA A 66 -5.56 2.76 -13.38
CA ALA A 66 -4.45 2.52 -14.29
C ALA A 66 -3.48 1.42 -13.80
N ILE A 67 -3.25 1.33 -12.48
CA ILE A 67 -2.44 0.26 -11.87
C ILE A 67 -3.13 -1.10 -12.09
N GLY A 68 -4.43 -1.14 -11.77
CA GLY A 68 -5.31 -2.28 -11.91
C GLY A 68 -5.24 -3.23 -10.72
N PHE A 69 -6.38 -3.43 -10.05
CA PHE A 69 -6.51 -4.25 -8.85
C PHE A 69 -5.93 -5.67 -8.98
N LYS A 70 -6.10 -6.31 -10.15
CA LYS A 70 -5.60 -7.68 -10.41
C LYS A 70 -4.09 -7.77 -10.23
N PHE A 71 -3.35 -6.72 -10.57
CA PHE A 71 -1.91 -6.66 -10.37
C PHE A 71 -1.56 -6.61 -8.88
N LEU A 72 -2.26 -5.78 -8.10
CA LEU A 72 -2.06 -5.69 -6.64
C LEU A 72 -2.36 -7.02 -5.94
N VAL A 73 -3.49 -7.66 -6.23
CA VAL A 73 -3.81 -8.98 -5.63
C VAL A 73 -2.79 -10.04 -6.00
N ARG A 74 -2.24 -10.01 -7.22
CA ARG A 74 -1.16 -10.92 -7.61
C ARG A 74 0.09 -10.68 -6.77
N LEU A 75 0.52 -9.43 -6.59
CA LEU A 75 1.65 -9.08 -5.73
C LEU A 75 1.43 -9.54 -4.28
N LEU A 76 0.23 -9.30 -3.73
CA LEU A 76 -0.12 -9.68 -2.36
C LEU A 76 -0.10 -11.21 -2.15
N ARG A 77 -0.42 -11.99 -3.19
CA ARG A 77 -0.36 -13.47 -3.16
C ARG A 77 1.01 -14.03 -3.51
N THR A 78 1.97 -13.22 -3.94
CA THR A 78 3.28 -13.71 -4.35
C THR A 78 4.03 -14.30 -3.16
N ALA A 79 4.28 -15.61 -3.23
CA ALA A 79 5.06 -16.35 -2.23
C ALA A 79 6.55 -16.46 -2.58
N LYS A 80 6.89 -16.42 -3.88
CA LYS A 80 8.27 -16.54 -4.35
C LYS A 80 8.78 -15.20 -4.86
N VAL A 81 9.89 -14.76 -4.30
CA VAL A 81 10.63 -13.58 -4.71
C VAL A 81 11.93 -14.01 -5.38
N PRO A 82 12.57 -13.15 -6.19
CA PRO A 82 13.92 -13.41 -6.69
C PRO A 82 14.92 -13.66 -5.56
N GLU A 83 15.99 -14.40 -5.83
CA GLU A 83 17.08 -14.59 -4.86
C GLU A 83 17.66 -13.25 -4.41
N GLY A 84 17.93 -13.12 -3.10
CA GLY A 84 18.41 -11.88 -2.49
C GLY A 84 17.34 -10.80 -2.25
N CYS A 85 16.06 -11.14 -2.39
CA CYS A 85 14.94 -10.27 -2.00
C CYS A 85 14.21 -10.81 -0.76
N ASN A 86 13.64 -9.90 0.03
CA ASN A 86 12.80 -10.25 1.16
C ASN A 86 11.46 -10.90 0.71
N ASN A 87 11.03 -11.97 1.37
CA ASN A 87 9.79 -12.73 1.06
C ASN A 87 8.48 -11.91 1.16
N TYR A 88 8.52 -10.75 1.81
CA TYR A 88 7.43 -9.81 1.98
C TYR A 88 7.50 -8.63 1.02
N ILE A 89 8.53 -8.45 0.20
CA ILE A 89 8.71 -7.20 -0.57
C ILE A 89 7.51 -6.89 -1.49
N TYR A 90 6.97 -7.88 -2.20
CA TYR A 90 5.80 -7.67 -3.05
C TYR A 90 4.51 -7.51 -2.24
N LYS A 91 4.40 -8.16 -1.07
CA LYS A 91 3.24 -8.03 -0.19
C LYS A 91 3.21 -6.63 0.43
N SER A 92 4.34 -6.19 0.98
CA SER A 92 4.55 -4.85 1.52
C SER A 92 4.21 -3.80 0.48
N LEU A 93 4.79 -3.89 -0.73
CA LEU A 93 4.50 -2.95 -1.81
C LEU A 93 3.01 -2.92 -2.17
N SER A 94 2.37 -4.09 -2.32
CA SER A 94 0.94 -4.15 -2.62
C SER A 94 0.09 -3.51 -1.51
N LEU A 95 0.43 -3.75 -0.24
CA LEU A 95 -0.30 -3.21 0.91
C LEU A 95 -0.12 -1.70 1.01
N THR A 96 1.09 -1.19 0.84
CA THR A 96 1.35 0.26 0.86
C THR A 96 0.54 0.98 -0.22
N ILE A 97 0.46 0.39 -1.43
CA ILE A 97 -0.34 0.96 -2.50
C ILE A 97 -1.83 0.89 -2.16
N LEU A 98 -2.34 -0.26 -1.70
CA LEU A 98 -3.75 -0.41 -1.32
C LEU A 98 -4.14 0.55 -0.18
N SER A 99 -3.30 0.68 0.85
CA SER A 99 -3.48 1.65 1.96
C SER A 99 -3.54 3.08 1.43
N SER A 100 -2.64 3.45 0.52
CA SER A 100 -2.62 4.81 -0.08
C SER A 100 -3.92 5.18 -0.82
N PHE A 101 -4.69 4.18 -1.26
CA PHE A 101 -5.97 4.36 -1.96
C PHE A 101 -7.19 3.96 -1.11
N SER A 102 -6.99 3.59 0.15
CA SER A 102 -8.04 3.09 1.05
C SER A 102 -9.14 4.11 1.34
N GLY A 103 -8.88 5.40 1.09
CA GLY A 103 -9.89 6.47 1.19
C GLY A 103 -10.99 6.39 0.13
N LEU A 104 -10.74 5.76 -1.03
CA LEU A 104 -11.67 5.67 -2.15
C LEU A 104 -12.81 4.67 -1.87
N GLN A 105 -14.05 5.09 -2.07
CA GLN A 105 -15.21 4.21 -1.88
C GLN A 105 -15.16 2.99 -2.81
N GLU A 106 -14.68 3.19 -4.04
CA GLU A 106 -14.50 2.14 -5.04
C GLU A 106 -13.53 1.06 -4.58
N VAL A 107 -12.55 1.39 -3.73
CA VAL A 107 -11.60 0.43 -3.16
C VAL A 107 -12.25 -0.33 -2.01
N LYS A 108 -12.94 0.39 -1.10
CA LYS A 108 -13.57 -0.19 0.10
C LYS A 108 -14.62 -1.25 -0.22
N GLU A 109 -15.41 -1.02 -1.27
CA GLU A 109 -16.48 -1.93 -1.68
C GLU A 109 -16.11 -2.85 -2.84
N ASP A 110 -14.87 -2.78 -3.37
CA ASP A 110 -14.46 -3.66 -4.46
C ASP A 110 -14.54 -5.13 -4.01
N PRO A 111 -15.24 -6.01 -4.73
CA PRO A 111 -15.30 -7.43 -4.39
C PRO A 111 -13.92 -8.09 -4.27
N ARG A 112 -12.93 -7.61 -5.02
CA ARG A 112 -11.54 -8.08 -4.96
C ARG A 112 -10.83 -7.62 -3.69
N MET A 113 -11.20 -6.45 -3.16
CA MET A 113 -10.72 -5.98 -1.84
C MET A 113 -11.31 -6.85 -0.74
N LEU A 114 -12.62 -7.05 -0.76
CA LEU A 114 -13.33 -7.88 0.21
C LEU A 114 -12.81 -9.33 0.24
N THR A 115 -12.60 -9.94 -0.93
CA THR A 115 -12.01 -11.29 -1.02
C THR A 115 -10.52 -11.35 -0.66
N SER A 116 -9.84 -10.21 -0.54
CA SER A 116 -8.46 -10.13 -0.07
C SER A 116 -8.35 -9.94 1.44
N VAL A 117 -9.45 -9.70 2.17
CA VAL A 117 -9.44 -9.51 3.63
C VAL A 117 -8.76 -10.66 4.39
N PRO A 118 -9.08 -11.95 4.14
CA PRO A 118 -8.38 -13.06 4.80
C PRO A 118 -6.87 -13.04 4.54
N LEU A 119 -6.48 -12.71 3.31
CA LEU A 119 -5.07 -12.64 2.92
C LEU A 119 -4.34 -11.50 3.65
N ILE A 120 -4.99 -10.35 3.83
CA ILE A 120 -4.42 -9.21 4.59
C ILE A 120 -4.26 -9.59 6.07
N LEU A 121 -5.22 -10.31 6.65
CA LEU A 121 -5.15 -10.79 8.03
C LEU A 121 -4.05 -11.82 8.23
N ASP A 122 -3.89 -12.75 7.29
CA ASP A 122 -2.80 -13.74 7.33
C ASP A 122 -1.43 -13.07 7.27
N VAL A 123 -1.30 -12.02 6.46
CA VAL A 123 -0.09 -11.21 6.39
C VAL A 123 0.17 -10.48 7.70
N LEU A 124 -0.86 -9.86 8.29
CA LEU A 124 -0.75 -9.19 9.59
C LEU A 124 -0.29 -10.16 10.69
N VAL A 125 -0.90 -11.33 10.78
CA VAL A 125 -0.52 -12.38 11.75
C VAL A 125 0.92 -12.86 11.48
N SER A 126 1.30 -13.01 10.20
CA SER A 126 2.65 -13.41 9.83
C SER A 126 3.69 -12.39 10.30
N CYS A 127 3.42 -11.08 10.12
CA CYS A 127 4.32 -10.02 10.56
C CYS A 127 4.55 -10.01 12.08
N LEU A 128 3.58 -10.45 12.88
CA LEU A 128 3.68 -10.47 14.35
C LEU A 128 4.35 -11.74 14.89
N ASN A 129 4.43 -12.80 14.08
CA ASN A 129 5.07 -14.07 14.45
C ASN A 129 6.54 -14.16 13.99
N ILE A 130 7.09 -13.10 13.38
CA ILE A 130 8.51 -13.05 13.04
C ILE A 130 9.25 -12.80 14.35
N GLU A 131 9.50 -13.88 15.08
CA GLU A 131 10.58 -13.94 16.06
C GLU A 131 11.84 -13.54 15.32
N GLN A 132 12.39 -12.37 15.64
CA GLN A 132 13.57 -11.73 15.06
C GLN A 132 14.62 -12.75 14.57
N THR A 133 14.49 -13.24 13.35
CA THR A 133 15.46 -14.15 12.77
C THR A 133 16.54 -13.28 12.14
N GLN A 134 17.77 -13.36 12.65
CA GLN A 134 18.89 -12.58 12.11
C GLN A 134 19.28 -13.11 10.70
N ASP A 135 18.48 -12.77 9.69
CA ASP A 135 18.83 -12.90 8.28
C ASP A 135 18.94 -11.48 7.69
N ASP A 136 20.05 -11.21 7.02
CA ASP A 136 20.34 -9.92 6.39
C ASP A 136 19.32 -9.55 5.28
N ASN A 137 18.48 -10.50 4.86
CA ASN A 137 17.37 -10.28 3.92
C ASN A 137 16.03 -9.99 4.59
N GLU A 138 15.97 -9.75 5.90
CA GLU A 138 14.74 -9.35 6.58
C GLU A 138 14.36 -7.89 6.36
N LEU A 139 13.06 -7.58 6.51
CA LEU A 139 12.62 -6.19 6.53
C LEU A 139 13.14 -5.57 7.83
N THR A 140 13.51 -4.30 7.77
CA THR A 140 13.80 -3.54 8.99
C THR A 140 12.54 -3.45 9.87
N GLU A 141 12.71 -3.24 11.17
CA GLU A 141 11.60 -3.03 12.10
C GLU A 141 10.63 -1.92 11.61
N GLY A 142 11.18 -0.85 11.04
CA GLY A 142 10.39 0.24 10.47
C GLY A 142 9.58 -0.15 9.22
N GLU A 143 10.12 -1.03 8.37
CA GLU A 143 9.40 -1.56 7.21
C GLU A 143 8.29 -2.53 7.62
N PHE A 144 8.54 -3.40 8.62
CA PHE A 144 7.51 -4.25 9.20
C PHE A 144 6.39 -3.42 9.83
N LYS A 145 6.74 -2.39 10.61
CA LYS A 145 5.74 -1.49 11.18
C LYS A 145 4.91 -0.81 10.09
N SER A 146 5.54 -0.29 9.04
CA SER A 146 4.84 0.35 7.92
C SER A 146 3.89 -0.60 7.20
N MET A 147 4.28 -1.87 7.09
CA MET A 147 3.46 -2.92 6.50
C MET A 147 2.27 -3.29 7.40
N ILE A 148 2.46 -3.34 8.73
CA ILE A 148 1.38 -3.52 9.72
C ILE A 148 0.40 -2.33 9.66
N ASP A 149 0.90 -1.10 9.66
CA ASP A 149 0.09 0.12 9.53
C ASP A 149 -0.75 0.04 8.24
N SER A 150 -0.13 -0.35 7.11
CA SER A 150 -0.83 -0.53 5.83
C SER A 150 -1.93 -1.60 5.87
N CYS A 151 -1.73 -2.69 6.64
CA CYS A 151 -2.77 -3.69 6.86
C CYS A 151 -3.95 -3.09 7.62
N TYR A 152 -3.70 -2.35 8.70
CA TYR A 152 -4.74 -1.71 9.48
C TYR A 152 -5.51 -0.67 8.70
N ASP A 153 -4.85 0.14 7.87
CA ASP A 153 -5.52 1.11 6.99
C ASP A 153 -6.52 0.41 6.06
N CYS A 154 -6.07 -0.67 5.42
CA CYS A 154 -6.89 -1.48 4.53
C CYS A 154 -8.10 -2.09 5.27
N LEU A 155 -7.88 -2.70 6.43
CA LEU A 155 -8.93 -3.35 7.22
C LEU A 155 -9.93 -2.32 7.79
N THR A 156 -9.43 -1.18 8.26
CA THR A 156 -10.24 -0.06 8.75
C THR A 156 -11.13 0.48 7.63
N ALA A 157 -10.56 0.69 6.44
CA ALA A 157 -11.31 1.17 5.28
C ALA A 157 -12.45 0.22 4.88
N VAL A 158 -12.20 -1.09 4.91
CA VAL A 158 -13.23 -2.12 4.68
C VAL A 158 -14.30 -2.08 5.79
N CYS A 159 -13.89 -1.97 7.05
CA CYS A 159 -14.79 -1.91 8.22
C CYS A 159 -15.77 -0.72 8.17
N MET A 160 -15.41 0.37 7.50
CA MET A 160 -16.30 1.53 7.30
C MET A 160 -17.50 1.25 6.37
N THR A 161 -17.60 0.06 5.78
CA THR A 161 -18.70 -0.34 4.89
C THR A 161 -19.51 -1.49 5.47
N ASP A 162 -20.82 -1.55 5.18
CA ASP A 162 -21.70 -2.61 5.69
C ASP A 162 -21.28 -4.00 5.19
N LYS A 163 -20.94 -4.09 3.89
CA LYS A 163 -20.42 -5.31 3.26
C LYS A 163 -19.10 -5.74 3.88
N GLY A 164 -18.19 -4.79 4.11
CA GLY A 164 -16.89 -5.08 4.71
C GLY A 164 -16.98 -5.58 6.15
N ARG A 165 -17.89 -5.03 6.96
CA ARG A 165 -18.14 -5.56 8.31
C ARG A 165 -18.63 -6.99 8.29
N THR A 166 -19.53 -7.32 7.36
CA THR A 166 -20.02 -8.70 7.18
C THR A 166 -18.86 -9.65 6.86
N VAL A 167 -18.01 -9.27 5.90
CA VAL A 167 -16.83 -10.06 5.51
C VAL A 167 -15.84 -10.23 6.66
N LEU A 168 -15.59 -9.19 7.46
CA LEU A 168 -14.69 -9.27 8.62
C LEU A 168 -15.24 -10.22 9.71
N ILE A 169 -16.55 -10.22 9.94
CA ILE A 169 -17.17 -11.14 10.90
C ILE A 169 -17.03 -12.58 10.39
N ASP A 170 -17.30 -12.81 9.11
CA ASP A 170 -17.26 -14.14 8.50
C ASP A 170 -15.82 -14.69 8.37
N SER A 171 -14.83 -13.81 8.22
CA SER A 171 -13.42 -14.18 7.98
C SER A 171 -12.63 -14.47 9.26
N ARG A 172 -13.29 -14.72 10.40
CA ARG A 172 -12.66 -14.89 11.73
C ARG A 172 -11.75 -13.72 12.14
N SER A 173 -11.96 -12.53 11.56
CA SER A 173 -11.04 -11.41 11.72
C SER A 173 -10.94 -10.95 13.17
N VAL A 174 -12.03 -11.04 13.94
CA VAL A 174 -12.02 -10.72 15.38
C VAL A 174 -11.01 -11.57 16.14
N SER A 175 -10.99 -12.90 15.90
CA SER A 175 -10.05 -13.79 16.59
C SER A 175 -8.60 -13.47 16.21
N GLN A 176 -8.33 -13.25 14.91
CA GLN A 176 -6.99 -12.92 14.44
C GLN A 176 -6.51 -11.58 14.99
N LEU A 177 -7.37 -10.55 15.01
CA LEU A 177 -7.04 -9.24 15.57
C LEU A 177 -6.81 -9.29 17.09
N CYS A 178 -7.59 -10.09 17.83
CA CYS A 178 -7.35 -10.32 19.25
C CYS A 178 -5.99 -10.99 19.50
N THR A 179 -5.64 -12.00 18.70
CA THR A 179 -4.30 -12.62 18.74
C THR A 179 -3.23 -11.57 18.46
N CYS A 180 -3.40 -10.76 17.42
CA CYS A 180 -2.46 -9.69 17.08
C CYS A 180 -2.24 -8.71 18.25
N TYR A 181 -3.32 -8.29 18.92
CA TYR A 181 -3.25 -7.40 20.07
C TYR A 181 -2.47 -8.02 21.24
N ILE A 182 -2.69 -9.29 21.54
CA ILE A 182 -1.97 -9.99 22.62
C ILE A 182 -0.47 -10.04 22.32
N HIS A 183 -0.08 -10.39 21.09
CA HIS A 183 1.33 -10.46 20.69
C HIS A 183 2.03 -9.11 20.58
N ALA A 184 1.30 -8.02 20.32
CA ALA A 184 1.89 -6.68 20.25
C ALA A 184 2.15 -6.05 21.63
N THR A 185 1.62 -6.62 22.71
CA THR A 185 1.66 -6.02 24.06
C THR A 185 2.65 -6.73 25.01
N TYR A 186 3.31 -7.80 24.55
CA TYR A 186 4.27 -8.61 25.32
C TYR A 186 5.53 -8.86 24.50
#